data_AF-A0AAD5DHN5-F1
#
_entry.id   AF-A0AAD5DHN5-F1
#
_cell.length_a   1.000
_cell.length_b   1.000
_cell.length_c   1.000
_cell.angle_alpha   90.00
_cell.angle_beta   90.00
_cell.angle_gamma   90.00
#
_symmetry.space_group_name_H-M   'P 1'
#
loop_
_entity.id
_entity.type
_entity.pdbx_description
1 polymer ?
#
loop_
_entity_poly.entity_id
_entity_poly.type
_entity_poly.pdbx_seq_one_letter_code
_entity_poly.pdbx_strand_id
1 'polypeptide(L)'
;MGRHEGEQPPAAPGGGAPDTGSLLASLGLWGLWAGLAAYAFLVAPNQTPLRDAYFLEKLVGLGVDDGVTINAIVTNLFLVMGVWPLIYTSLLIPSGKSDNGVPAWPFVTLSYGIGAFGLLPFMALWQPPRQPPK
;
A
#
# COMPACT_ATOMS: atom_id res chain seq x y z
N MET A 1 26.72 43.95 -31.96
CA MET A 1 27.46 43.43 -30.78
C MET A 1 26.53 42.44 -30.06
N GLY A 2 26.41 41.22 -30.59
CA GLY A 2 25.51 40.19 -30.08
C GLY A 2 26.15 39.47 -28.90
N ARG A 3 25.47 39.44 -27.76
CA ARG A 3 25.92 38.69 -26.58
C ARG A 3 25.44 37.26 -26.75
N HIS A 4 26.39 36.34 -26.94
CA HIS A 4 26.15 34.90 -27.06
C HIS A 4 25.39 34.38 -25.84
N GLU A 5 24.16 33.94 -26.08
CA GLU A 5 23.41 33.08 -25.18
C GLU A 5 24.13 31.72 -25.16
N GLY A 6 24.64 31.35 -24.00
CA GLY A 6 25.21 30.02 -23.80
C GLY A 6 24.09 28.99 -23.89
N GLU A 7 23.96 28.33 -25.04
CA GLU A 7 23.18 27.11 -25.19
C GLU A 7 23.72 26.06 -24.22
N GLN A 8 22.96 25.79 -23.16
CA GLN A 8 23.18 24.64 -22.30
C GLN A 8 22.80 23.39 -23.10
N PRO A 9 23.73 22.45 -23.37
CA PRO A 9 23.41 21.29 -24.18
C PRO A 9 22.33 20.44 -23.49
N PRO A 10 21.39 19.84 -24.24
CA PRO A 10 20.37 18.97 -23.68
C PRO A 10 21.07 17.82 -22.96
N ALA A 11 20.79 17.66 -21.67
CA ALA A 11 21.27 16.55 -20.87
C ALA A 11 20.89 15.24 -21.58
N ALA A 12 21.91 14.45 -21.93
CA ALA A 12 21.75 13.16 -22.57
C ALA A 12 20.84 12.24 -21.73
N PRO A 13 20.06 11.35 -22.36
CA PRO A 13 19.17 10.46 -21.64
C PRO A 13 20.01 9.51 -20.79
N GLY A 14 19.93 9.68 -19.47
CA GLY A 14 20.55 8.78 -18.50
C GLY A 14 19.88 7.41 -18.51
N GLY A 15 20.22 6.59 -19.52
CA GLY A 15 20.04 5.15 -19.51
C GLY A 15 21.10 4.52 -18.62
N GLY A 16 21.01 4.74 -17.31
CA GLY A 16 21.83 4.02 -16.33
C GLY A 16 21.38 2.56 -16.25
N ALA A 17 22.31 1.63 -16.39
CA ALA A 17 22.07 0.22 -16.09
C ALA A 17 21.46 0.11 -14.68
N PRO A 18 20.53 -0.82 -14.43
CA PRO A 18 19.85 -0.91 -13.14
C PRO A 18 20.87 -1.13 -12.02
N ASP A 19 20.86 -0.24 -11.02
CA ASP A 19 21.76 -0.31 -9.87
C ASP A 19 21.52 -1.63 -9.12
N THR A 20 22.44 -2.58 -9.22
CA THR A 20 22.30 -3.92 -8.62
C THR A 20 22.02 -3.87 -7.11
N GLY A 21 22.55 -2.86 -6.41
CA GLY A 21 22.27 -2.64 -4.99
C GLY A 21 20.82 -2.24 -4.71
N SER A 22 20.20 -1.44 -5.59
CA SER A 22 18.78 -1.07 -5.50
C SER A 22 17.88 -2.28 -5.71
N LEU A 23 18.21 -3.13 -6.68
CA LEU A 23 17.46 -4.37 -6.96
C LEU A 23 17.52 -5.34 -5.78
N LEU A 24 18.70 -5.50 -5.17
CA LEU A 24 18.87 -6.38 -4.02
C LEU A 24 18.07 -5.88 -2.81
N ALA A 25 18.05 -4.56 -2.57
CA ALA A 25 17.26 -3.95 -1.51
C ALA A 25 15.75 -4.10 -1.74
N SER A 26 15.28 -3.88 -2.97
CA SER A 26 13.88 -4.10 -3.35
C SER A 26 13.48 -5.56 -3.17
N LEU A 27 14.27 -6.51 -3.66
CA LEU A 27 14.02 -7.95 -3.49
C LEU A 27 14.02 -8.37 -2.02
N GLY A 28 14.92 -7.81 -1.20
CA GLY A 28 14.96 -8.03 0.24
C GLY A 28 13.71 -7.51 0.95
N LEU A 29 13.24 -6.32 0.59
CA LEU A 29 12.01 -5.74 1.15
C LEU A 29 10.78 -6.57 0.78
N TRP A 30 10.69 -7.00 -0.48
CA TRP A 30 9.63 -7.88 -0.96
C TRP A 30 9.65 -9.24 -0.26
N GLY A 31 10.83 -9.84 -0.12
CA GLY A 31 11.00 -11.11 0.60
C GLY A 31 10.64 -11.00 2.07
N LEU A 32 11.02 -9.92 2.74
CA LEU A 32 10.66 -9.65 4.13
C LEU A 32 9.15 -9.46 4.29
N TRP A 33 8.54 -8.64 3.44
CA TRP A 33 7.10 -8.40 3.48
C TRP A 33 6.30 -9.67 3.22
N ALA A 34 6.65 -10.42 2.16
CA ALA A 34 6.01 -11.68 1.83
C ALA A 34 6.23 -12.74 2.93
N GLY A 35 7.42 -12.78 3.54
CA GLY A 35 7.72 -13.63 4.68
C GLY A 35 6.87 -13.30 5.90
N LEU A 36 6.67 -12.01 6.19
CA LEU A 36 5.81 -11.56 7.28
C LEU A 36 4.34 -11.90 7.04
N ALA A 37 3.86 -11.69 5.81
CA ALA A 37 2.51 -12.07 5.41
C ALA A 37 2.31 -13.59 5.51
N ALA A 38 3.24 -14.39 4.96
CA ALA A 38 3.20 -15.84 5.03
C ALA A 38 3.22 -16.34 6.49
N TYR A 39 4.04 -15.74 7.35
CA TYR A 39 4.04 -16.04 8.77
C TYR A 39 2.67 -15.76 9.41
N ALA A 40 2.08 -14.60 9.13
CA ALA A 40 0.78 -14.21 9.68
C ALA A 40 -0.36 -15.15 9.27
N PHE A 41 -0.36 -15.66 8.02
CA PHE A 41 -1.43 -16.53 7.53
C PHE A 41 -1.21 -18.03 7.77
N LEU A 42 0.05 -18.50 7.76
CA LEU A 42 0.36 -19.94 7.79
C LEU A 42 0.91 -20.41 9.13
N VAL A 43 1.64 -19.55 9.85
CA VAL A 43 2.43 -19.95 11.03
C VAL A 43 1.85 -19.38 12.32
N ALA A 44 1.12 -18.26 12.26
CA ALA A 44 0.58 -17.62 13.44
C ALA A 44 -0.38 -18.55 14.19
N PRO A 45 -0.17 -18.77 15.51
CA PRO A 45 -0.99 -19.67 16.30
C PRO A 45 -2.41 -19.11 16.43
N ASN A 46 -3.38 -19.82 15.88
CA ASN A 46 -4.79 -19.45 15.97
C ASN A 46 -5.40 -20.02 17.27
N GLN A 47 -5.34 -19.23 18.35
CA GLN A 47 -5.77 -19.71 19.68
C GLN A 47 -7.30 -19.72 19.86
N THR A 48 -8.07 -18.93 19.11
CA THR A 48 -9.54 -18.87 19.23
C THR A 48 -10.28 -18.65 17.90
N PRO A 49 -10.21 -19.60 16.93
CA PRO A 49 -10.72 -19.40 15.57
C PRO A 49 -12.20 -19.02 15.48
N LEU A 50 -13.04 -19.75 16.23
CA LEU A 50 -14.49 -19.57 16.22
C LEU A 50 -14.90 -18.24 16.86
N ARG A 51 -14.18 -17.84 17.90
CA ARG A 51 -14.45 -16.59 18.62
C ARG A 51 -14.04 -15.40 17.77
N ASP A 52 -12.90 -15.49 17.09
CA ASP A 52 -12.37 -14.42 16.26
C ASP A 52 -13.27 -14.22 15.04
N ALA A 53 -13.69 -15.30 14.37
CA ALA A 53 -14.69 -15.24 13.30
C ALA A 53 -16.02 -14.61 13.76
N TYR A 54 -16.53 -15.04 14.92
CA TYR A 54 -17.73 -14.44 15.54
C TYR A 54 -17.57 -12.93 15.79
N PHE A 55 -16.43 -12.50 16.32
CA PHE A 55 -16.14 -11.09 16.53
C PHE A 55 -16.06 -10.32 15.21
N LEU A 56 -15.41 -10.85 14.17
CA LEU A 56 -15.35 -10.22 12.86
C LEU A 56 -16.74 -10.10 12.22
N GLU A 57 -17.55 -11.15 12.26
CA GLU A 57 -18.92 -11.14 11.73
C GLU A 57 -19.75 -10.06 12.42
N LYS A 58 -19.67 -9.96 13.74
CA LYS A 58 -20.34 -8.89 14.50
C LYS A 58 -19.81 -7.49 14.16
N LEU A 59 -18.49 -7.32 13.98
CA LEU A 59 -17.88 -6.04 13.63
C LEU A 59 -18.25 -5.56 12.22
N VAL A 60 -18.42 -6.48 11.28
CA VAL A 60 -18.83 -6.19 9.89
C VAL A 60 -20.36 -6.07 9.75
N GLY A 61 -21.13 -6.43 10.79
CA GLY A 61 -22.59 -6.39 10.77
C GLY A 61 -23.25 -7.60 10.10
N LEU A 62 -22.48 -8.67 9.86
CA LEU A 62 -22.93 -9.97 9.34
C LEU A 62 -23.26 -10.96 10.46
N GLY A 63 -22.97 -10.62 11.73
CA GLY A 63 -23.14 -11.50 12.88
C GLY A 63 -24.58 -11.62 13.37
N VAL A 64 -24.86 -12.72 14.08
CA VAL A 64 -26.18 -13.01 14.68
C VAL A 64 -26.48 -12.04 15.84
N ASP A 65 -27.75 -11.62 15.92
CA ASP A 65 -28.25 -10.76 17.00
C ASP A 65 -28.54 -11.56 18.28
N ASP A 66 -27.47 -12.05 18.91
CA ASP A 66 -27.55 -12.86 20.14
C ASP A 66 -27.74 -12.04 21.43
N GLY A 67 -27.99 -10.73 21.33
CA GLY A 67 -28.02 -9.81 22.49
C GLY A 67 -26.65 -9.51 23.11
N VAL A 68 -25.57 -10.16 22.64
CA VAL A 68 -24.19 -9.84 23.01
C VAL A 68 -23.68 -8.67 22.16
N THR A 69 -23.51 -7.51 22.80
CA THR A 69 -22.97 -6.29 22.17
C THR A 69 -21.46 -6.20 22.32
N ILE A 70 -20.75 -5.97 21.21
CA ILE A 70 -19.33 -5.59 21.25
C ILE A 70 -19.22 -4.16 21.80
N ASN A 71 -18.14 -3.88 22.53
CA ASN A 71 -17.85 -2.54 23.01
C ASN A 71 -17.85 -1.53 21.83
N ALA A 72 -18.58 -0.42 22.00
CA ALA A 72 -18.69 0.64 21.00
C ALA A 72 -17.33 1.23 20.61
N ILE A 73 -16.37 1.31 21.53
CA ILE A 73 -15.01 1.81 21.25
C ILE A 73 -14.31 0.90 20.24
N VAL A 74 -14.40 -0.42 20.42
CA VAL A 74 -13.77 -1.41 19.51
C VAL A 74 -14.43 -1.35 18.14
N THR A 75 -15.76 -1.26 18.10
CA THR A 75 -16.52 -1.14 16.85
C THR A 75 -16.14 0.14 16.10
N ASN A 76 -16.11 1.28 16.78
CA ASN A 76 -15.74 2.56 16.18
C ASN A 76 -14.29 2.58 15.72
N LEU A 77 -13.38 1.98 16.49
CA LEU A 77 -11.97 1.87 16.10
C LEU A 77 -11.81 1.02 14.84
N PHE A 78 -12.51 -0.12 14.76
CA PHE A 78 -12.51 -0.97 13.57
C PHE A 78 -13.02 -0.22 12.34
N LEU A 79 -14.10 0.54 12.47
CA LEU A 79 -14.63 1.35 11.37
C LEU A 79 -13.68 2.48 10.95
N VAL A 80 -13.07 3.19 11.91
CA VAL A 80 -12.09 4.25 11.62
C VAL A 80 -10.82 3.69 10.97
N MET A 81 -10.39 2.48 11.31
CA MET A 81 -9.27 1.81 10.65
C MET A 81 -9.51 1.63 9.14
N GLY A 82 -10.76 1.40 8.71
CA GLY A 82 -11.13 1.31 7.29
C GLY A 82 -11.16 2.66 6.55
N VAL A 83 -11.21 3.78 7.27
CA VAL A 83 -11.18 5.13 6.67
C VAL A 83 -9.77 5.52 6.20
N TRP A 84 -8.72 4.98 6.81
CA TRP A 84 -7.33 5.25 6.39
C TRP A 84 -7.05 4.81 4.94
N PRO A 85 -7.38 3.56 4.53
CA PRO A 85 -7.41 3.16 3.13
C PRO A 85 -8.07 4.19 2.21
N LEU A 86 -9.29 4.64 2.52
CA LEU A 86 -10.04 5.64 1.74
C LEU A 86 -9.23 6.92 1.50
N ILE A 87 -8.62 7.45 2.56
CA ILE A 87 -7.77 8.65 2.47
C ILE A 87 -6.59 8.39 1.53
N TYR A 88 -5.91 7.25 1.69
CA TYR A 88 -4.82 6.85 0.78
C TYR A 88 -5.31 6.68 -0.66
N THR A 89 -6.50 6.12 -0.90
CA THR A 89 -7.05 6.01 -2.27
C THR A 89 -7.25 7.38 -2.92
N SER A 90 -7.77 8.34 -2.18
CA SER A 90 -8.04 9.70 -2.67
C SER A 90 -6.76 10.47 -2.97
N LEU A 91 -5.66 10.14 -2.27
CA LEU A 91 -4.34 10.71 -2.54
C LEU A 91 -3.64 10.00 -3.71
N LEU A 92 -3.72 8.66 -3.76
CA LEU A 92 -2.98 7.84 -4.72
C LEU A 92 -3.66 7.72 -6.08
N ILE A 93 -4.98 7.77 -6.20
CA ILE A 93 -5.65 7.64 -7.52
C ILE A 93 -5.41 8.90 -8.40
N PRO A 94 -5.49 10.14 -7.88
CA PRO A 94 -5.21 11.34 -8.67
C PRO A 94 -3.71 11.60 -8.87
N SER A 95 -2.88 11.35 -7.85
CA SER A 95 -1.43 11.67 -7.87
C SER A 95 -0.54 10.48 -8.23
N GLY A 96 -1.06 9.25 -8.20
CA GLY A 96 -0.30 8.02 -8.42
C GLY A 96 -0.15 7.62 -9.88
N LYS A 97 0.02 8.58 -10.78
CA LYS A 97 0.61 8.30 -12.10
C LYS A 97 2.08 7.94 -11.89
N SER A 98 2.32 6.67 -11.54
CA SER A 98 3.64 6.06 -11.65
C SER A 98 4.03 6.04 -13.12
N ASP A 99 5.25 6.47 -13.43
CA ASP A 99 5.84 6.41 -14.77
C ASP A 99 5.87 4.95 -15.30
N ASN A 100 5.76 3.98 -14.39
CA ASN A 100 5.80 2.54 -14.64
C ASN A 100 4.42 1.90 -14.90
N GLY A 101 3.33 2.67 -14.93
CA GLY A 101 2.00 2.21 -15.34
C GLY A 101 1.30 1.20 -14.41
N VAL A 102 1.81 0.97 -13.19
CA VAL A 102 1.20 0.03 -12.24
C VAL A 102 -0.10 0.63 -11.68
N PRO A 103 -1.26 -0.01 -11.89
CA PRO A 103 -2.51 0.48 -11.34
C PRO A 103 -2.49 0.36 -9.80
N ALA A 104 -2.81 1.44 -9.09
CA ALA A 104 -2.88 1.46 -7.63
C ALA A 104 -4.16 0.80 -7.07
N TRP A 105 -5.20 0.65 -7.90
CA TRP A 105 -6.52 0.16 -7.47
C TRP A 105 -6.53 -1.25 -6.82
N PRO A 106 -5.77 -2.27 -7.26
CA PRO A 106 -5.84 -3.59 -6.66
C PRO A 106 -5.18 -3.62 -5.26
N PHE A 107 -4.12 -2.84 -5.06
CA PHE A 107 -3.46 -2.67 -3.76
C PHE A 107 -4.32 -1.86 -2.79
N VAL A 108 -5.02 -0.87 -3.33
CA VAL A 108 -6.02 -0.08 -2.61
C VAL A 108 -7.18 -0.96 -2.13
N THR A 109 -7.77 -1.78 -3.00
CA THR A 109 -8.85 -2.70 -2.59
C THR A 109 -8.38 -3.70 -1.55
N LEU A 110 -7.13 -4.19 -1.69
CA LEU A 110 -6.53 -5.09 -0.70
C LEU A 110 -6.34 -4.42 0.67
N SER A 111 -6.11 -3.10 0.69
CA SER A 111 -5.93 -2.34 1.93
C SER A 111 -7.20 -2.19 2.77
N TYR A 112 -8.39 -2.43 2.22
CA TYR A 112 -9.62 -2.49 3.03
C TYR A 112 -9.70 -3.75 3.89
N GLY A 113 -9.11 -4.86 3.43
CA GLY A 113 -9.09 -6.11 4.19
C GLY A 113 -7.89 -6.22 5.12
N ILE A 114 -6.69 -5.96 4.60
CA ILE A 114 -5.42 -6.17 5.32
C ILE A 114 -4.91 -4.85 5.95
N GLY A 115 -5.62 -3.73 5.77
CA GLY A 115 -5.21 -2.41 6.24
C GLY A 115 -4.07 -1.80 5.41
N ALA A 116 -3.35 -0.84 6.00
CA ALA A 116 -2.23 -0.15 5.35
C ALA A 116 -1.12 -1.10 4.84
N PHE A 117 -1.06 -2.34 5.35
CA PHE A 117 -0.13 -3.36 4.87
C PHE A 117 -0.35 -3.76 3.41
N GLY A 118 -1.57 -3.62 2.88
CA GLY A 118 -1.86 -3.85 1.46
C GLY A 118 -1.24 -2.81 0.52
N LEU A 119 -0.91 -1.62 1.03
CA LEU A 119 -0.28 -0.53 0.28
C LEU A 119 1.26 -0.60 0.28
N LEU A 120 1.88 -1.31 1.23
CA LEU A 120 3.34 -1.51 1.27
C LEU A 120 3.92 -2.06 -0.05
N PRO A 121 3.36 -3.12 -0.66
CA PRO A 121 3.86 -3.60 -1.95
C PRO A 121 3.71 -2.57 -3.08
N PHE A 122 2.65 -1.76 -3.05
CA PHE A 122 2.52 -0.65 -4.00
C PHE A 122 3.63 0.38 -3.83
N MET A 123 3.96 0.77 -2.58
CA MET A 123 5.03 1.74 -2.32
C MET A 123 6.41 1.20 -2.76
N ALA A 124 6.66 -0.11 -2.64
CA ALA A 124 7.88 -0.73 -3.13
C ALA A 124 7.99 -0.74 -4.66
N LEU A 125 6.87 -0.72 -5.38
CA LEU A 125 6.78 -0.64 -6.85
C LEU A 125 6.68 0.80 -7.36
N TRP A 126 6.42 1.76 -6.48
CA TRP A 126 6.15 3.14 -6.86
C TRP A 126 7.45 3.83 -7.30
N GLN A 127 7.46 4.32 -8.53
CA GLN A 127 8.54 5.16 -9.06
C GLN A 127 8.03 6.61 -9.17
N PRO A 128 8.74 7.59 -8.59
CA PRO A 128 8.36 8.98 -8.74
C PRO A 128 8.44 9.41 -10.22
N PRO A 129 7.53 10.29 -10.69
CA PRO A 129 7.58 10.81 -12.05
C PRO A 129 8.95 11.48 -12.31
N ARG A 130 9.64 11.07 -13.37
CA ARG A 130 10.98 11.60 -13.71
C ARG A 130 10.96 13.03 -14.26
N GLN A 131 9.79 13.59 -14.57
CA GLN A 131 9.67 14.90 -15.22
C GLN A 131 8.81 15.87 -14.39
N PRO A 132 9.33 17.07 -14.08
CA PRO A 132 8.50 18.14 -13.55
C PRO A 132 7.39 18.49 -14.56
N PRO A 133 6.17 18.82 -14.10
CA PRO A 133 5.13 19.31 -14.99
C PRO A 133 5.61 20.58 -15.71
N LYS A 134 5.35 20.64 -17.03
CA LYS A 134 5.56 21.85 -17.85
C LYS A 134 4.54 22.93 -17.51
#